data_AF-A0A166HIR1-F1
#
_entry.id   AF-A0A166HIR1-F1
#
_cell.length_a   1.000
_cell.length_b   1.000
_cell.length_c   1.000
_cell.angle_alpha   90.00
_cell.angle_beta   90.00
_cell.angle_gamma   90.00
#
_symmetry.space_group_name_H-M   'P 1'
#
loop_
_entity.id
_entity.type
_entity.pdbx_description
1 polymer ?
#
loop_
_entity_poly.entity_id
_entity_poly.type
_entity_poly.pdbx_seq_one_letter_code
_entity_poly.pdbx_strand_id
1 'polypeptide(L)'
;AYVGDKSLPYPGSFTMNYIAYDVETRRSYLLKDTWAVDSPEHYELEGQTYQKLAAAGVPHILDVECAGVVRWNDGLVQKTRSQDFSVSGPLYTRYPRVHYRILFKDIGRPLTSFGSTYELVTIIGQAIAGDCREFISLLILRS
;
A
#
# COMPACT_ATOMS: atom_id res chain seq x y z
N ALA A 1 -25.23 -2.72 3.28
CA ALA A 1 -24.77 -1.60 4.13
C ALA A 1 -23.54 -2.10 4.88
N TYR A 2 -22.36 -1.58 4.57
CA TYR A 2 -21.14 -1.96 5.28
C TYR A 2 -21.08 -1.20 6.61
N VAL A 3 -21.02 -1.93 7.72
CA VAL A 3 -20.72 -1.40 9.05
C VAL A 3 -19.20 -1.50 9.22
N GLY A 4 -18.51 -0.44 8.84
CA GLY A 4 -17.08 -0.29 9.13
C GLY A 4 -16.90 0.10 10.59
N ASP A 5 -16.04 -0.64 11.29
CA ASP A 5 -15.56 -0.32 12.63
C ASP A 5 -14.99 1.12 12.66
N LYS A 6 -15.42 1.93 13.63
CA LYS A 6 -15.14 3.38 13.74
C LYS A 6 -13.83 3.67 14.45
N SER A 7 -12.78 2.88 14.21
CA SER A 7 -11.43 3.30 14.56
C SER A 7 -10.92 4.26 13.47
N LEU A 8 -11.27 5.55 13.61
CA LEU A 8 -10.79 6.60 12.71
C LEU A 8 -9.25 6.58 12.67
N PRO A 9 -8.61 6.31 11.52
CA PRO A 9 -7.16 6.36 11.44
C PRO A 9 -6.69 7.80 11.70
N TYR A 10 -5.66 7.93 12.54
CA TYR A 10 -4.89 9.16 12.76
C TYR A 10 -4.55 9.83 11.40
N PRO A 11 -4.52 11.18 11.29
CA PRO A 11 -4.56 11.90 10.00
C PRO A 11 -3.22 11.88 9.23
N GLY A 12 -2.62 10.70 9.05
CA GLY A 12 -1.26 10.52 8.56
C GLY A 12 -1.14 10.05 7.11
N SER A 13 -2.08 9.24 6.59
CA SER A 13 -2.00 8.76 5.19
C SER A 13 -3.34 8.32 4.57
N PHE A 14 -4.42 8.20 5.36
CA PHE A 14 -5.70 7.63 4.93
C PHE A 14 -5.48 6.40 4.02
N THR A 15 -4.71 5.44 4.52
CA THR A 15 -4.41 4.19 3.82
C THR A 15 -5.50 3.17 4.12
N MET A 16 -6.13 2.66 3.07
CA MET A 16 -7.13 1.59 3.12
C MET A 16 -6.71 0.45 2.20
N ASN A 17 -7.04 -0.78 2.57
CA ASN A 17 -6.78 -1.95 1.72
C ASN A 17 -8.09 -2.65 1.40
N TYR A 18 -8.23 -3.10 0.15
CA TYR A 18 -9.41 -3.80 -0.36
C TYR A 18 -8.97 -5.01 -1.18
N ILE A 19 -9.81 -6.04 -1.23
CA ILE A 19 -9.70 -7.06 -2.27
C ILE A 19 -10.49 -6.57 -3.47
N ALA A 20 -9.79 -6.25 -4.55
CA ALA A 20 -10.39 -5.90 -5.83
C ALA A 20 -10.49 -7.16 -6.71
N TYR A 21 -11.56 -7.30 -7.47
CA TYR A 21 -11.74 -8.39 -8.41
C TYR A 21 -11.87 -7.82 -9.82
N ASP A 22 -10.98 -8.22 -10.72
CA ASP A 22 -11.06 -7.90 -12.13
C ASP A 22 -11.91 -8.97 -12.84
N VAL A 23 -13.02 -8.52 -13.42
CA VAL A 23 -13.99 -9.39 -14.09
C VAL A 23 -13.47 -9.91 -15.43
N GLU A 24 -12.62 -9.14 -16.12
CA GLU A 24 -12.06 -9.50 -17.42
C GLU A 24 -10.99 -10.58 -17.28
N THR A 25 -10.01 -10.33 -16.41
CA THR A 25 -8.92 -11.29 -16.15
C THR A 25 -9.32 -12.38 -15.15
N ARG A 26 -10.49 -12.26 -14.52
CA ARG A 26 -11.02 -13.15 -13.46
C ARG A 26 -10.07 -13.32 -12.28
N ARG A 27 -9.31 -12.27 -11.95
CA ARG A 27 -8.27 -12.31 -10.91
C ARG A 27 -8.59 -11.37 -9.76
N SER A 28 -8.26 -11.80 -8.55
CA SER A 28 -8.30 -10.97 -7.36
C SER A 28 -6.96 -10.29 -7.12
N TYR A 29 -7.00 -9.04 -6.67
CA TYR A 29 -5.85 -8.21 -6.33
C TYR A 29 -6.02 -7.61 -4.94
N LEU A 30 -4.92 -7.40 -4.23
CA LEU A 30 -4.90 -6.52 -3.07
C LEU A 30 -4.73 -5.07 -3.56
N LEU A 31 -5.78 -4.27 -3.45
CA LEU A 31 -5.76 -2.85 -3.73
C LEU A 31 -5.41 -2.09 -2.45
N LYS A 32 -4.29 -1.38 -2.45
CA LYS A 32 -3.96 -0.39 -1.44
C LYS A 32 -4.29 0.99 -1.97
N ASP A 33 -5.21 1.66 -1.29
CA ASP A 33 -5.67 3.02 -1.58
C ASP A 33 -5.06 3.97 -0.54
N THR A 34 -4.42 5.07 -0.94
CA THR A 34 -3.68 5.96 -0.02
C THR A 34 -3.69 7.40 -0.50
N TRP A 35 -3.63 8.36 0.44
CA TRP A 35 -3.33 9.77 0.15
C TRP A 35 -1.84 10.04 0.36
N ALA A 36 -1.06 9.82 -0.71
CA ALA A 36 0.40 9.93 -0.72
C ALA A 36 0.85 11.39 -0.72
N VAL A 37 2.01 11.68 -0.14
CA VAL A 37 2.59 13.03 -0.12
C VAL A 37 2.97 13.43 -1.54
N ASP A 38 2.48 14.59 -1.98
CA ASP A 38 2.78 15.15 -3.29
C ASP A 38 3.96 16.12 -3.18
N SER A 39 5.14 15.54 -3.02
CA SER A 39 6.41 16.26 -3.08
C SER A 39 7.46 15.36 -3.72
N PRO A 40 7.56 15.37 -5.07
CA PRO A 40 8.49 14.52 -5.81
C PRO A 40 9.96 14.73 -5.45
N GLU A 41 10.32 15.89 -4.90
CA GLU A 41 11.69 16.21 -4.45
C GLU A 41 12.08 15.48 -3.17
N HIS A 42 11.10 15.04 -2.37
CA HIS A 42 11.33 14.49 -1.04
C HIS A 42 10.74 13.08 -0.85
N TYR A 43 9.74 12.72 -1.65
CA TYR A 43 9.02 11.47 -1.52
C TYR A 43 8.82 10.81 -2.87
N GLU A 44 9.21 9.55 -2.95
CA GLU A 44 8.92 8.68 -4.07
C GLU A 44 7.60 7.95 -3.82
N LEU A 45 6.83 7.72 -4.89
CA LEU A 45 5.62 6.91 -4.79
C LEU A 45 6.01 5.44 -4.63
N GLU A 46 5.29 4.72 -3.79
CA GLU A 46 5.58 3.32 -3.43
C GLU A 46 5.78 2.41 -4.66
N GLY A 47 4.99 2.57 -5.71
CA GLY A 47 5.14 1.80 -6.94
C GLY A 47 6.49 2.03 -7.65
N GLN A 48 7.08 3.23 -7.56
CA GLN A 48 8.42 3.50 -8.08
C GLN A 48 9.49 2.76 -7.25
N THR A 49 9.30 2.69 -5.93
CA THR A 49 10.16 1.89 -5.06
C THR A 49 10.10 0.41 -5.45
N TYR A 50 8.90 -0.15 -5.64
CA TYR A 50 8.76 -1.54 -6.11
C TYR A 50 9.40 -1.78 -7.48
N GLN A 51 9.27 -0.84 -8.42
CA GLN A 51 9.93 -0.94 -9.73
C GLN A 51 11.46 -1.00 -9.59
N LYS A 52 12.04 -0.16 -8.72
CA LYS A 52 13.49 -0.17 -8.45
C LYS A 52 13.95 -1.47 -7.81
N LEU A 53 13.19 -1.98 -6.82
CA LEU A 53 13.48 -3.25 -6.16
C LEU A 53 13.41 -4.42 -7.15
N ALA A 54 12.38 -4.45 -8.00
CA ALA A 54 12.23 -5.46 -9.04
C ALA A 54 13.38 -5.39 -10.07
N ALA A 55 13.75 -4.19 -10.52
CA ALA A 55 14.86 -3.99 -11.45
C ALA A 55 16.22 -4.40 -10.85
N ALA A 56 16.39 -4.24 -9.54
CA ALA A 56 17.56 -4.71 -8.81
C ALA A 56 17.54 -6.22 -8.50
N GLY A 57 16.48 -6.94 -8.90
CA GLY A 57 16.35 -8.36 -8.64
C GLY A 57 16.19 -8.71 -7.16
N VAL A 58 15.70 -7.77 -6.35
CA VAL A 58 15.47 -8.00 -4.92
C VAL A 58 14.40 -9.08 -4.78
N PRO A 59 14.71 -10.24 -4.16
CA PRO A 59 13.76 -11.31 -4.03
C PRO A 59 12.73 -10.96 -2.95
N HIS A 60 11.62 -11.72 -2.92
CA HIS A 60 10.62 -11.67 -1.86
C HIS A 60 9.96 -10.30 -1.65
N ILE A 61 9.77 -9.54 -2.73
CA ILE A 61 8.89 -8.36 -2.76
C ILE A 61 7.51 -8.76 -3.31
N LEU A 62 6.48 -8.01 -2.93
CA LEU A 62 5.14 -8.19 -3.50
C LEU A 62 5.15 -7.95 -5.01
N ASP A 63 4.48 -8.82 -5.77
CA ASP A 63 4.30 -8.65 -7.21
C ASP A 63 3.23 -7.57 -7.46
N VAL A 64 3.69 -6.45 -8.02
CA VAL A 64 2.86 -5.28 -8.36
C VAL A 64 2.29 -5.46 -9.76
N GLU A 65 0.96 -5.42 -9.89
CA GLU A 65 0.29 -5.38 -11.19
C GLU A 65 0.40 -4.00 -11.80
N CYS A 66 -0.05 -2.98 -11.06
CA CYS A 66 0.00 -1.60 -11.50
C CYS A 66 -0.06 -0.65 -10.30
N ALA A 67 0.39 0.58 -10.52
CA ALA A 67 0.34 1.63 -9.51
C ALA A 67 0.21 2.99 -10.17
N GLY A 68 -0.56 3.90 -9.58
CA GLY A 68 -0.83 5.18 -10.21
C GLY A 68 -1.61 6.18 -9.36
N VAL A 69 -1.50 7.44 -9.77
CA VAL A 69 -2.28 8.55 -9.22
C VAL A 69 -3.69 8.53 -9.80
N VAL A 70 -4.68 8.63 -8.92
CA VAL A 70 -6.10 8.65 -9.30
C VAL A 70 -6.46 10.01 -9.88
N ARG A 71 -7.23 9.98 -10.97
CA ARG A 71 -7.71 11.15 -11.69
C ARG A 71 -9.22 11.16 -11.75
N TRP A 72 -9.80 12.36 -11.82
CA TRP A 72 -11.20 12.56 -12.15
C TRP A 72 -11.46 12.26 -13.64
N ASN A 73 -12.73 12.23 -14.04
CA ASN A 73 -13.13 11.96 -15.42
C ASN A 73 -12.63 13.02 -16.41
N ASP A 74 -12.35 14.23 -15.94
CA ASP A 74 -11.74 15.33 -16.71
C ASP A 74 -10.21 15.24 -16.79
N GLY A 75 -9.60 14.19 -16.21
CA GLY A 75 -8.16 13.98 -16.16
C GLY A 75 -7.42 14.70 -15.03
N LEU A 76 -8.11 15.54 -14.25
CA LEU A 76 -7.50 16.26 -13.14
C LEU A 76 -7.12 15.29 -12.00
N VAL A 77 -5.94 15.51 -11.42
CA VAL A 77 -5.46 14.71 -10.29
C VAL A 77 -6.31 14.98 -9.06
N GLN A 78 -6.72 13.92 -8.36
CA GLN A 78 -7.37 14.06 -7.06
C GLN A 78 -6.32 14.44 -6.01
N LYS A 79 -6.43 15.65 -5.47
CA LYS A 79 -5.44 16.24 -4.57
C LYS A 79 -6.11 16.95 -3.39
N THR A 80 -5.50 16.88 -2.22
CA THR A 80 -5.98 17.63 -1.05
C THR A 80 -5.68 19.13 -1.19
N ARG A 81 -6.49 19.94 -0.52
CA ARG A 81 -6.34 21.40 -0.46
C ARG A 81 -6.02 21.92 0.94
N SER A 82 -5.75 21.03 1.89
CA SER A 82 -5.57 21.38 3.30
C SER A 82 -4.42 22.35 3.53
N GLN A 83 -3.41 22.34 2.66
CA GLN A 83 -2.31 23.30 2.65
C GLN A 83 -2.75 24.73 2.33
N ASP A 84 -3.74 24.91 1.45
CA ASP A 84 -4.22 26.22 1.01
C ASP A 84 -4.92 26.98 2.17
N PHE A 85 -5.47 26.22 3.13
CA PHE A 85 -6.20 26.74 4.29
C PHE A 85 -5.41 26.59 5.59
N SER A 86 -4.12 26.23 5.49
CA SER A 86 -3.27 26.00 6.64
C SER A 86 -2.62 27.30 7.11
N VAL A 87 -3.01 27.81 8.28
CA VAL A 87 -2.35 28.97 8.94
C VAL A 87 -1.04 28.57 9.64
N SER A 88 -0.44 27.46 9.24
CA SER A 88 0.71 26.89 9.96
C SER A 88 1.97 27.70 9.69
N GLY A 89 2.68 28.09 10.75
CA GLY A 89 3.98 28.76 10.65
C GLY A 89 5.07 27.88 10.00
N PRO A 90 6.27 28.42 9.74
CA PRO A 90 7.33 27.80 8.93
C PRO A 90 7.88 26.46 9.45
N LEU A 91 7.49 26.03 10.65
CA LEU A 91 7.88 24.75 11.25
C LEU A 91 7.00 23.56 10.84
N TYR A 92 5.85 23.80 10.21
CA TYR A 92 4.90 22.74 9.83
C TYR A 92 4.46 22.91 8.36
N THR A 93 5.36 22.60 7.44
CA THR A 93 5.02 22.52 6.00
C THR A 93 4.01 21.40 5.79
N ARG A 94 2.75 21.76 5.53
CA ARG A 94 1.73 20.80 5.08
C ARG A 94 1.90 20.59 3.59
N TYR A 95 2.47 19.44 3.22
CA TYR A 95 2.46 19.01 1.83
C TYR A 95 1.04 18.66 1.39
N PRO A 96 0.66 19.02 0.16
CA PRO A 96 -0.53 18.45 -0.42
C PRO A 96 -0.37 16.94 -0.58
N ARG A 97 -1.51 16.26 -0.73
CA ARG A 97 -1.54 14.81 -0.92
C ARG A 97 -2.31 14.45 -2.18
N VAL A 98 -1.81 13.48 -2.92
CA VAL A 98 -2.48 12.92 -4.10
C VAL A 98 -3.07 11.56 -3.77
N HIS A 99 -4.26 11.30 -4.29
CA HIS A 99 -4.91 10.00 -4.18
C HIS A 99 -4.15 9.01 -5.06
N TYR A 100 -3.66 7.93 -4.46
CA TYR A 100 -2.76 6.97 -5.07
C TYR A 100 -3.21 5.55 -4.80
N ARG A 101 -3.18 4.72 -5.84
CA ARG A 101 -3.56 3.31 -5.79
C ARG A 101 -2.44 2.43 -6.28
N ILE A 102 -2.24 1.31 -5.60
CA ILE A 102 -1.34 0.25 -6.02
C ILE A 102 -2.05 -1.10 -5.89
N LEU A 103 -1.96 -1.92 -6.93
CA LEU A 103 -2.54 -3.26 -7.00
C LEU A 103 -1.41 -4.28 -6.88
N PHE A 104 -1.53 -5.17 -5.89
CA PHE A 104 -0.66 -6.32 -5.73
C PHE A 104 -1.39 -7.59 -6.16
N LYS A 105 -0.70 -8.45 -6.89
CA LYS A 105 -1.18 -9.80 -7.24
C LYS A 105 -1.16 -10.75 -6.05
N ASP A 106 -0.27 -10.47 -5.11
CA ASP A 106 -0.09 -11.22 -3.88
C ASP A 106 -1.11 -10.77 -2.83
N ILE A 107 -2.02 -11.67 -2.40
CA ILE A 107 -3.00 -11.40 -1.36
C ILE A 107 -2.59 -12.07 -0.05
N GLY A 108 -2.43 -11.27 1.01
CA GLY A 108 -2.12 -11.77 2.35
C GLY A 108 -3.21 -12.67 2.94
N ARG A 109 -2.81 -13.68 3.71
CA ARG A 109 -3.67 -14.50 4.56
C ARG A 109 -3.88 -13.80 5.91
N PRO A 110 -5.02 -14.01 6.58
CA PRO A 110 -5.23 -13.49 7.93
C PRO A 110 -4.12 -13.94 8.87
N LEU A 111 -3.59 -13.05 9.71
CA LEU A 111 -2.54 -13.41 10.67
C LEU A 111 -2.99 -14.49 11.66
N THR A 112 -4.29 -14.70 11.84
CA THR A 112 -4.85 -15.75 12.70
C THR A 112 -4.89 -17.13 12.05
N SER A 113 -4.57 -17.26 10.77
CA SER A 113 -4.62 -18.54 10.05
C SER A 113 -3.29 -19.31 10.07
N PHE A 114 -2.37 -19.00 10.98
CA PHE A 114 -1.13 -19.77 11.13
C PHE A 114 -1.44 -21.18 11.63
N GLY A 115 -0.70 -22.17 11.12
CA GLY A 115 -0.80 -23.56 11.56
C GLY A 115 -0.15 -23.80 12.92
N SER A 116 0.80 -22.95 13.32
CA SER A 116 1.44 -23.00 14.64
C SER A 116 2.06 -21.67 15.06
N THR A 117 2.26 -21.47 16.37
CA THR A 117 3.02 -20.31 16.88
C THR A 117 4.45 -20.29 16.36
N TYR A 118 5.05 -21.45 16.07
CA TYR A 118 6.38 -21.55 15.45
C TYR A 118 6.43 -20.88 14.08
N GLU A 119 5.38 -21.06 13.27
CA GLU A 119 5.24 -20.40 11.97
C GLU A 119 5.21 -18.88 12.12
N LEU A 120 4.36 -18.38 13.03
CA LEU A 120 4.23 -16.95 13.29
C LEU A 120 5.55 -16.31 13.78
N VAL A 121 6.23 -16.94 14.74
CA VAL A 121 7.49 -16.42 15.29
C VAL A 121 8.60 -16.44 14.24
N THR A 122 8.64 -17.48 13.39
CA THR A 122 9.60 -17.57 12.28
C THR A 122 9.38 -16.44 11.27
N ILE A 123 8.13 -16.18 10.88
CA ILE A 123 7.76 -15.08 9.97
C ILE A 123 8.19 -13.73 10.54
N ILE A 124 7.90 -13.46 11.82
CA ILE A 124 8.29 -12.21 12.48
C ILE A 124 9.83 -12.09 12.55
N GLY A 125 10.52 -13.17 12.90
CA GLY A 125 11.99 -13.21 12.95
C GLY A 125 12.63 -12.92 11.59
N GLN A 126 12.09 -13.50 10.52
CA GLN A 126 12.52 -13.24 9.14
C GLN A 126 12.29 -11.78 8.71
N ALA A 127 11.14 -11.20 9.06
CA ALA A 127 10.85 -9.80 8.80
C ALA A 127 11.83 -8.84 9.50
N ILE A 128 12.23 -9.16 10.74
CA ILE A 128 13.21 -8.37 11.51
C ILE A 128 14.62 -8.53 10.94
N ALA A 129 15.01 -9.76 10.58
CA ALA A 129 16.34 -10.04 10.04
C ALA A 129 16.53 -9.54 8.60
N GLY A 130 15.46 -9.12 7.92
CA GLY A 130 15.48 -8.77 6.50
C GLY A 130 15.68 -9.99 5.58
N ASP A 131 15.48 -11.19 6.12
CA ASP A 131 15.86 -12.46 5.50
C ASP A 131 14.58 -13.20 5.06
N CYS A 132 14.03 -12.83 3.90
CA CYS A 132 12.67 -13.21 3.49
C CYS A 132 12.54 -14.55 2.75
N ARG A 133 13.37 -15.56 3.06
CA ARG A 133 13.38 -16.84 2.30
C ARG A 133 12.01 -17.52 2.19
N GLU A 134 11.17 -17.44 3.24
CA GLU A 134 9.86 -18.11 3.30
C GLU A 134 8.67 -17.14 3.48
N PHE A 135 8.93 -15.84 3.65
CA PHE A 135 7.93 -14.85 4.07
C PHE A 135 6.76 -14.74 3.09
N ILE A 136 7.05 -14.85 1.77
CA ILE A 136 6.02 -14.71 0.74
C ILE A 136 5.26 -16.02 0.48
N SER A 137 5.83 -17.20 0.69
CA SER A 137 5.15 -18.46 0.36
C SER A 137 4.05 -18.83 1.37
N LEU A 138 4.27 -18.53 2.66
CA LEU A 138 3.35 -18.92 3.74
C LEU A 138 2.18 -17.95 3.94
N LEU A 139 2.42 -16.65 3.74
CA LEU A 139 1.42 -15.62 4.03
C LEU A 139 0.63 -15.14 2.81
N ILE A 140 0.96 -15.56 1.59
CA ILE A 140 0.30 -15.07 0.39
C ILE A 140 -0.46 -16.19 -0.30
N LEU A 141 -1.73 -15.92 -0.63
CA LEU A 141 -2.47 -16.69 -1.61
C LEU A 141 -2.00 -16.26 -2.99
N ARG A 142 -1.21 -17.12 -3.64
CA ARG A 142 -0.94 -17.01 -5.08
C ARG A 142 -2.07 -17.74 -5.81
N SER A 143 -2.97 -16.98 -6.45
CA SER A 143 -3.99 -17.50 -7.35
C SER A 143 -3.40 -17.88 -8.70
#